data_AF-V2Y438-F1
#
_entry.id   AF-V2Y438-F1
#
_cell.length_a   1.000
_cell.length_b   1.000
_cell.length_c   1.000
_cell.angle_alpha   90.00
_cell.angle_beta   90.00
_cell.angle_gamma   90.00
#
_symmetry.space_group_name_H-M   'P 1'
#
loop_
_entity.id
_entity.type
_entity.pdbx_description
1 polymer ?
#
loop_
_entity_poly.entity_id
_entity_poly.type
_entity_poly.pdbx_seq_one_letter_code
_entity_poly.pdbx_strand_id
1 'polypeptide(L)'
;MSLEEILNSKKEQEIGEREFDFLDTEEGLRKIVEHVKKGDSQDPIEILDDEEEEDERSQRPTATPSEIIDMCGRVEKICLGNPELEPGFTLSIVQSMRKVRGIYNQKKTENMQQSSLDQFIRVECG
;
A
#
# COMPACT_ATOMS: atom_id res chain seq x y z
N MET A 1 24.84 -27.64 -15.16
CA MET A 1 24.23 -26.30 -15.29
C MET A 1 25.26 -25.43 -15.98
N SER A 2 25.12 -25.17 -17.28
CA SER A 2 26.10 -24.39 -18.06
C SER A 2 25.77 -22.90 -18.00
N LEU A 3 26.75 -22.04 -18.25
CA LEU A 3 26.55 -20.58 -18.33
C LEU A 3 25.55 -20.20 -19.44
N GLU A 4 25.41 -21.03 -20.49
CA GLU A 4 24.42 -20.80 -21.55
C GLU A 4 22.99 -21.02 -21.07
N GLU A 5 22.76 -21.87 -20.05
CA GLU A 5 21.42 -22.07 -19.47
C GLU A 5 20.99 -20.88 -18.58
N ILE A 6 21.95 -20.13 -18.03
CA ILE A 6 21.70 -18.94 -17.19
C ILE A 6 21.41 -17.71 -18.05
N LEU A 7 22.05 -17.61 -19.22
CA LEU A 7 21.91 -16.45 -20.14
C LEU A 7 20.71 -16.56 -21.08
N ASN A 8 20.14 -17.76 -21.24
CA ASN A 8 18.90 -17.94 -21.99
C ASN A 8 17.70 -17.69 -21.08
N SER A 9 17.35 -16.42 -20.89
CA SER A 9 16.11 -16.00 -20.24
C SER A 9 14.94 -16.70 -20.92
N LYS A 10 14.32 -17.66 -20.24
CA LYS A 10 13.05 -18.25 -20.71
C LYS A 10 12.05 -17.10 -20.78
N LYS A 11 11.47 -16.86 -21.96
CA LYS A 11 10.40 -15.87 -22.12
C LYS A 11 9.32 -16.18 -21.09
N GLU A 12 8.98 -15.18 -20.27
CA GLU A 12 7.89 -15.27 -19.31
C GLU A 12 6.60 -15.62 -20.07
N GLN A 13 5.91 -16.65 -19.60
CA GLN A 13 4.65 -17.09 -20.16
C GLN A 13 3.54 -16.45 -19.33
N GLU A 14 2.74 -15.59 -19.95
CA GLU A 14 1.57 -14.97 -19.32
C GLU A 14 0.53 -16.07 -19.02
N ILE A 15 0.12 -16.21 -17.75
CA ILE A 15 -0.85 -17.22 -17.29
C ILE A 15 -2.12 -16.48 -16.89
N GLY A 16 -3.19 -16.69 -17.66
CA GLY A 16 -4.51 -16.11 -17.43
C GLY A 16 -5.10 -15.49 -18.70
N GLU A 17 -6.43 -15.44 -18.78
CA GLU A 17 -7.12 -14.65 -19.81
C GLU A 17 -7.06 -13.18 -19.41
N ARG A 18 -6.59 -12.30 -20.30
CA ARG A 18 -6.68 -10.85 -20.09
C ARG A 18 -8.15 -10.44 -20.14
N GLU A 19 -8.69 -9.97 -19.02
CA GLU A 19 -10.08 -9.50 -18.95
C GLU A 19 -10.28 -8.18 -19.72
N PHE A 20 -9.21 -7.40 -19.90
CA PHE A 20 -9.23 -6.16 -20.68
C PHE A 20 -8.13 -6.16 -21.72
N ASP A 21 -8.56 -6.26 -22.98
CA ASP A 21 -7.69 -6.11 -24.13
C ASP A 21 -7.54 -4.62 -24.46
N PHE A 22 -6.31 -4.12 -24.29
CA PHE A 22 -5.78 -2.83 -24.76
C PHE A 22 -6.17 -1.56 -23.97
N LEU A 23 -5.20 -1.05 -23.19
CA LEU A 23 -5.22 0.30 -22.60
C LEU A 23 -5.06 1.43 -23.64
N ASP A 24 -4.64 1.09 -24.86
CA ASP A 24 -4.26 2.06 -25.90
C ASP A 24 -5.40 2.39 -26.88
N THR A 25 -6.61 1.92 -26.62
CA THR A 25 -7.80 2.26 -27.43
C THR A 25 -8.88 2.88 -26.56
N GLU A 26 -9.54 3.92 -27.08
CA GLU A 26 -10.61 4.68 -26.42
C GLU A 26 -11.78 3.76 -25.99
N GLU A 27 -11.97 2.66 -26.70
CA GLU A 27 -12.98 1.64 -26.44
C GLU A 27 -12.63 0.74 -25.24
N GLY A 28 -11.35 0.46 -25.01
CA GLY A 28 -10.85 -0.25 -23.82
C GLY A 28 -11.04 0.57 -22.55
N LEU A 29 -10.70 1.87 -22.60
CA LEU A 29 -10.95 2.80 -21.50
C LEU A 29 -12.44 2.93 -21.16
N ARG A 30 -13.31 2.96 -22.17
CA ARG A 30 -14.77 3.00 -21.97
C ARG A 30 -15.31 1.79 -21.20
N LYS A 31 -14.83 0.58 -21.52
CA LYS A 31 -15.25 -0.66 -20.84
C LYS A 31 -14.85 -0.68 -19.36
N ILE A 32 -13.67 -0.16 -19.03
CA ILE A 32 -13.20 -0.03 -17.64
C ILE A 32 -14.09 0.95 -16.87
N VAL A 33 -14.36 2.13 -17.44
CA VAL A 33 -15.23 3.15 -16.81
C VAL A 33 -16.64 2.61 -16.59
N GLU A 34 -17.19 1.86 -17.53
CA GLU A 34 -18.53 1.27 -17.39
C GLU A 34 -18.57 0.19 -16.30
N HIS A 35 -17.51 -0.61 -16.16
CA HIS A 35 -17.40 -1.61 -15.10
C HIS A 35 -17.33 -0.96 -13.71
N VAL A 36 -16.52 0.08 -13.54
CA VAL A 36 -16.42 0.82 -12.27
C VAL A 36 -17.75 1.48 -11.90
N LYS A 37 -18.43 2.12 -12.87
CA LYS A 37 -19.74 2.73 -12.63
C LYS A 37 -20.83 1.74 -12.24
N LYS A 38 -20.74 0.48 -12.67
CA LYS A 38 -21.67 -0.58 -12.23
C LYS A 38 -21.42 -1.02 -10.79
N GLY A 39 -20.20 -0.87 -10.27
CA GLY A 39 -19.85 -1.14 -8.87
C GLY A 39 -20.35 -0.07 -7.88
N ASP A 40 -20.43 1.19 -8.31
CA ASP A 40 -20.91 2.32 -7.49
C ASP A 40 -22.45 2.38 -7.33
N SER A 41 -23.20 1.54 -8.03
CA SER A 41 -24.67 1.48 -7.94
C SER A 41 -25.20 0.53 -6.86
N GLN A 42 -24.35 0.06 -5.93
CA GLN A 42 -24.84 -0.61 -4.73
C GLN A 42 -25.38 0.45 -3.76
N ASP A 43 -26.67 0.34 -3.44
CA ASP A 43 -27.42 1.28 -2.59
C ASP A 43 -26.64 1.67 -1.32
N PRO A 44 -26.67 2.95 -0.90
CA PRO A 44 -26.08 3.34 0.38
C PRO A 44 -26.76 2.54 1.49
N ILE A 45 -25.98 1.75 2.22
CA ILE A 45 -26.45 1.10 3.44
C ILE A 45 -26.75 2.22 4.44
N GLU A 46 -28.03 2.48 4.71
CA GLU A 46 -28.45 3.33 5.83
C GLU A 46 -27.98 2.69 7.13
N ILE A 47 -26.97 3.30 7.76
CA ILE A 47 -26.55 2.94 9.11
C ILE A 47 -27.60 3.55 10.04
N LEU A 48 -28.50 2.70 10.54
CA LEU A 48 -29.43 3.07 11.61
C LEU A 48 -28.62 3.44 12.86
N ASP A 49 -28.71 4.70 13.25
CA ASP A 49 -28.17 5.24 14.50
C ASP A 49 -29.15 4.85 15.62
N ASP A 50 -28.97 3.64 16.17
CA ASP A 50 -29.62 3.26 17.43
C ASP A 50 -28.84 3.92 18.57
N GLU A 51 -29.40 5.01 19.09
CA GLU A 51 -29.01 5.61 20.36
C GLU A 51 -29.31 4.65 21.52
N GLU A 52 -28.41 4.68 22.51
CA GLU A 52 -28.45 4.02 23.83
C GLU A 52 -27.82 2.61 23.92
N GLU A 53 -26.52 2.57 24.24
CA GLU A 53 -26.07 2.10 25.56
C GLU A 53 -24.59 2.46 25.80
N GLU A 54 -24.30 2.70 27.08
CA GLU A 54 -23.13 3.33 27.70
C GLU A 54 -21.76 3.24 27.00
N ASP A 55 -21.13 4.42 26.98
CA ASP A 55 -19.78 4.74 26.54
C ASP A 55 -18.69 3.97 27.32
N GLU A 56 -18.50 2.71 26.97
CA GLU A 56 -17.19 2.07 27.00
C GLU A 56 -16.67 1.98 25.56
N ARG A 57 -16.53 3.14 24.89
CA ARG A 57 -15.58 3.24 23.78
C ARG A 57 -14.22 2.92 24.36
N SER A 58 -13.88 1.63 24.28
CA SER A 58 -12.55 1.08 24.41
C SER A 58 -11.58 2.14 23.94
N GLN A 59 -10.84 2.75 24.87
CA GLN A 59 -9.74 3.65 24.57
C GLN A 59 -8.68 2.82 23.84
N ARG A 60 -8.94 2.43 22.60
CA ARG A 60 -7.98 1.73 21.78
C ARG A 60 -6.81 2.70 21.67
N PRO A 61 -5.61 2.30 22.15
CA PRO A 61 -4.45 3.13 21.96
C PRO A 61 -4.30 3.38 20.46
N THR A 62 -4.52 4.62 20.04
CA THR A 62 -4.32 5.02 18.66
C THR A 62 -2.84 5.25 18.50
N ALA A 63 -2.13 4.18 18.12
CA ALA A 63 -0.71 4.28 17.82
C ALA A 63 -0.50 5.29 16.68
N THR A 64 0.37 6.26 16.91
CA THR A 64 0.79 7.22 15.90
C THR A 64 1.52 6.50 14.76
N PRO A 65 1.53 7.07 13.53
CA PRO A 65 2.29 6.51 12.42
C PRO A 65 3.77 6.22 12.75
N SER A 66 4.41 7.08 13.54
CA SER A 66 5.78 6.89 14.02
C SER A 66 5.91 5.66 14.92
N GLU A 67 4.98 5.47 15.86
CA GLU A 67 4.99 4.32 16.76
C GLU A 67 4.76 3.01 15.98
N ILE A 68 3.91 3.05 14.95
CA ILE A 68 3.69 1.89 14.08
C ILE A 68 4.96 1.52 13.31
N ILE A 69 5.66 2.51 12.75
CA ILE A 69 6.94 2.28 12.04
C ILE A 69 7.98 1.69 12.99
N ASP A 70 8.08 2.22 14.21
CA ASP A 70 9.02 1.74 15.22
C ASP A 70 8.69 0.31 15.67
N MET A 71 7.41 -0.01 15.89
CA MET A 71 6.96 -1.37 16.20
C MET A 71 7.31 -2.35 15.07
N CYS A 72 7.07 -1.98 13.82
CA CYS A 72 7.47 -2.78 12.66
C CYS A 72 8.98 -3.05 12.65
N GLY A 73 9.80 -2.05 12.97
CA GLY A 73 11.25 -2.21 13.06
C GLY A 73 11.71 -3.12 14.20
N ARG A 74 11.02 -3.10 15.34
CA ARG A 74 11.29 -4.00 16.47
C ARG A 74 10.96 -5.44 16.13
N VAL A 75 9.78 -5.69 15.53
CA VAL A 75 9.36 -7.02 15.10
C VAL A 75 10.32 -7.57 14.06
N GLU A 76 10.72 -6.76 13.07
CA GLU A 76 11.71 -7.15 12.06
C GLU A 76 13.04 -7.60 12.70
N LYS A 77 13.55 -6.88 13.70
CA LYS A 77 14.78 -7.27 14.42
C LYS A 77 14.61 -8.58 15.18
N ILE A 78 13.47 -8.78 15.84
CA ILE A 78 13.17 -10.02 16.58
C ILE A 78 13.12 -11.20 15.62
N CYS A 79 12.42 -11.04 14.50
CA CYS A 79 12.32 -12.06 13.45
C CYS A 79 13.71 -12.44 12.93
N LEU A 80 14.52 -11.46 12.53
CA LEU A 80 15.84 -11.73 11.94
C LEU A 80 16.90 -12.18 12.97
N GLY A 81 16.69 -11.89 14.25
CA GLY A 81 17.63 -12.19 15.32
C GLY A 81 17.41 -13.54 16.01
N ASN A 82 16.29 -14.21 15.78
CA ASN A 82 15.95 -15.47 16.43
C ASN A 82 16.07 -16.65 15.45
N PRO A 83 17.16 -17.44 15.51
CA PRO A 83 17.36 -18.59 14.61
C PRO A 83 16.41 -19.76 14.88
N GLU A 84 15.71 -19.75 16.02
CA GLU A 84 14.73 -20.77 16.39
C GLU A 84 13.39 -20.62 15.65
N LEU A 85 13.12 -19.46 15.06
CA LEU A 85 11.91 -19.22 14.28
C LEU A 85 12.02 -19.84 12.89
N GLU A 86 10.91 -20.38 12.39
CA GLU A 86 10.85 -20.96 11.06
C GLU A 86 11.19 -19.89 10.00
N PRO A 87 12.15 -20.13 9.08
CA PRO A 87 12.62 -19.11 8.14
C PRO A 87 11.52 -18.53 7.24
N GLY A 88 10.61 -19.35 6.71
CA GLY A 88 9.53 -18.90 5.84
C GLY A 88 8.55 -17.96 6.55
N PHE A 89 8.12 -18.33 7.76
CA PHE A 89 7.29 -17.54 8.64
C PHE A 89 7.96 -16.20 8.96
N THR A 90 9.22 -16.25 9.36
CA THR A 90 10.03 -15.08 9.70
C THR A 90 10.14 -14.10 8.52
N LEU A 91 10.45 -14.62 7.32
CA LEU A 91 10.54 -13.80 6.11
C LEU A 91 9.19 -13.19 5.73
N SER A 92 8.09 -13.94 5.86
CA SER A 92 6.74 -13.43 5.55
C SER A 92 6.33 -12.26 6.46
N ILE A 93 6.68 -12.32 7.74
CA ILE A 93 6.44 -11.25 8.70
C ILE A 93 7.29 -10.03 8.34
N VAL A 94 8.59 -10.21 8.12
CA VAL A 94 9.51 -9.12 7.76
C VAL A 94 9.04 -8.40 6.50
N GLN A 95 8.63 -9.13 5.46
CA GLN A 95 8.08 -8.56 4.24
C GLN A 95 6.82 -7.73 4.52
N SER A 96 5.92 -8.25 5.35
CA SER A 96 4.70 -7.54 5.73
C SER A 96 5.00 -6.25 6.51
N MET A 97 5.94 -6.28 7.46
CA MET A 97 6.37 -5.10 8.23
C MET A 97 7.00 -4.03 7.32
N ARG A 98 7.81 -4.44 6.34
CA ARG A 98 8.40 -3.50 5.36
C ARG A 98 7.34 -2.85 4.47
N LYS A 99 6.32 -3.61 4.03
CA LYS A 99 5.19 -3.06 3.28
C LYS A 99 4.43 -2.01 4.08
N VAL A 100 4.12 -2.30 5.35
CA VAL A 100 3.45 -1.35 6.25
C VAL A 100 4.26 -0.06 6.38
N ARG A 101 5.58 -0.17 6.67
CA ARG A 101 6.47 1.00 6.74
C ARG A 101 6.50 1.79 5.43
N GLY A 102 6.51 1.11 4.29
CA GLY A 102 6.45 1.72 2.96
C GLY A 102 5.20 2.58 2.78
N ILE A 103 4.02 2.05 3.12
CA ILE A 103 2.74 2.75 3.02
C ILE A 103 2.74 4.02 3.88
N TYR A 104 3.21 3.94 5.13
CA TYR A 104 3.25 5.10 6.01
C TYR A 104 4.25 6.16 5.54
N ASN A 105 5.42 5.76 5.04
CA ASN A 105 6.40 6.68 4.49
C ASN A 105 5.91 7.36 3.20
N GLN A 106 5.21 6.63 2.34
CA GLN A 106 4.59 7.19 1.15
C GLN A 106 3.55 8.24 1.53
N LYS A 107 2.60 7.91 2.41
CA LYS A 107 1.60 8.87 2.91
C LYS A 107 2.23 10.09 3.59
N LYS A 108 3.34 9.91 4.30
CA LYS A 108 4.09 11.03 4.89
C LYS A 108 4.67 11.95 3.82
N THR A 109 5.16 11.38 2.71
CA THR A 109 5.76 12.12 1.60
C THR A 109 4.71 12.85 0.77
N GLU A 110 3.55 12.23 0.54
CA GLU A 110 2.40 12.86 -0.14
C GLU A 110 1.85 14.05 0.65
N ASN A 111 1.87 13.96 1.98
CA ASN A 111 1.43 15.04 2.87
C ASN A 111 2.51 16.09 3.17
N MET A 112 3.75 15.89 2.71
CA MET A 112 4.74 16.96 2.74
C MET A 112 4.41 17.94 1.61
N GLN A 113 3.89 19.11 1.96
CA GLN A 113 3.86 20.23 1.01
C GLN A 113 5.29 20.46 0.51
N GLN A 114 5.52 20.19 -0.77
CA GLN A 114 6.73 20.65 -1.45
C GLN A 114 6.77 22.17 -1.31
N SER A 115 7.72 22.69 -0.53
CA SER A 115 8.03 24.11 -0.56
C SER A 115 8.49 24.43 -1.98
N SER A 116 7.68 25.15 -2.75
CA SER A 116 8.09 25.57 -4.08
C SER A 116 9.22 26.61 -3.95
N LEU A 117 10.20 26.53 -4.84
CA LEU A 117 11.32 27.48 -4.90
C LEU A 117 10.83 28.94 -5.03
N ASP A 118 9.64 29.14 -5.60
CA ASP A 118 8.97 30.45 -5.72
C ASP A 118 8.76 31.17 -4.38
N GLN A 119 8.68 30.42 -3.28
CA GLN A 119 8.53 30.99 -1.94
C GLN A 119 9.83 31.68 -1.46
N PHE A 120 10.98 31.31 -2.01
CA PHE A 120 12.29 31.92 -1.71
C PHE A 120 12.63 33.09 -2.64
N ILE A 121 12.22 33.05 -3.91
CA ILE A 121 12.57 34.08 -4.91
C ILE A 121 11.88 35.43 -4.61
N ARG A 122 10.75 35.44 -3.87
CA ARG A 122 10.05 36.68 -3.50
C ARG A 122 10.76 37.55 -2.45
N VAL A 123 11.81 37.05 -1.79
CA VAL A 123 12.50 37.80 -0.73
C VAL A 123 13.63 38.69 -1.27
N GLU A 124 14.09 38.48 -2.51
CA GLU A 124 15.27 39.20 -3.05
C GLU A 124 14.98 40.22 -4.16
N CYS A 125 13.72 40.50 -4.49
CA CYS A 125 13.35 41.55 -5.44
C CYS A 125 12.65 42.75 -4.75
N GLY A 126 13.20 43.19 -3.62
CA GLY A 126 12.87 44.44 -2.94
C GLY A 126 13.91 45.52 -3.20
#